data_AF-A0A958NQA7-F1
#
_entry.id   AF-A0A958NQA7-F1
#
_cell.length_a   1.000
_cell.length_b   1.000
_cell.length_c   1.000
_cell.angle_alpha   90.00
_cell.angle_beta   90.00
_cell.angle_gamma   90.00
#
_symmetry.space_group_name_H-M   'P 1'
#
loop_
_entity.id
_entity.type
_entity.pdbx_description
1 polymer ?
#
loop_
_entity_poly.entity_id
_entity_poly.type
_entity_poly.pdbx_seq_one_letter_code
_entity_poly.pdbx_strand_id
1 'polypeptide(L)'
;MKHINTIFDIRSDQEFNALALEIFNWQHQNNAVYRRFCDLLQTDVSRINTLKQIPFLPIEFFKTHDVVTGEFEPETIFLSSGTTAQTPSRHLVKDLELYRESYTKGFERMYG
;
A
#
# COMPACT_ATOMS: atom_id res chain seq x y z
N MET A 1 -7.59 -1.04 -12.54
CA MET A 1 -6.61 -1.67 -11.62
C MET A 1 -6.87 -3.18 -11.67
N LYS A 2 -5.89 -4.01 -12.06
CA LYS A 2 -6.10 -5.44 -12.40
C LYS A 2 -6.57 -6.34 -11.24
N HIS A 3 -6.60 -5.86 -10.00
CA HIS A 3 -6.79 -6.69 -8.80
C HIS A 3 -7.99 -6.32 -7.92
N ILE A 4 -8.85 -5.36 -8.31
CA ILE A 4 -9.93 -4.87 -7.42
C ILE A 4 -10.86 -5.99 -6.95
N ASN A 5 -11.20 -6.94 -7.82
CA ASN A 5 -12.05 -8.06 -7.43
C ASN A 5 -11.30 -9.16 -6.67
N THR A 6 -9.99 -9.30 -6.89
CA THR A 6 -9.20 -10.39 -6.30
C THR A 6 -8.79 -10.12 -4.86
N ILE A 7 -8.64 -8.85 -4.45
CA ILE A 7 -8.26 -8.50 -3.07
C ILE A 7 -9.36 -8.87 -2.04
N PHE A 8 -10.61 -9.06 -2.47
CA PHE A 8 -11.74 -9.37 -1.59
C PHE A 8 -12.13 -10.86 -1.56
N ASP A 9 -11.55 -11.71 -2.42
CA ASP A 9 -11.89 -13.15 -2.52
C ASP A 9 -10.71 -14.06 -2.19
N ILE A 10 -9.83 -13.63 -1.28
CA ILE A 10 -8.68 -14.42 -0.83
C ILE A 10 -9.14 -15.47 0.20
N ARG A 11 -8.86 -16.75 -0.07
CA ARG A 11 -9.37 -17.89 0.72
C ARG A 11 -8.30 -18.69 1.44
N SER A 12 -7.02 -18.42 1.18
CA SER A 12 -5.89 -19.11 1.83
C SER A 12 -4.67 -18.21 1.99
N ASP A 13 -3.78 -18.59 2.92
CA ASP A 13 -2.49 -17.91 3.13
C ASP A 13 -1.60 -17.96 1.86
N GLN A 14 -1.71 -19.03 1.08
CA GLN A 14 -0.97 -19.18 -0.18
C GLN A 14 -1.46 -18.18 -1.23
N GLU A 15 -2.78 -18.03 -1.38
CA GLU A 15 -3.37 -17.02 -2.26
C GLU A 15 -3.01 -15.59 -1.80
N PHE A 16 -3.06 -15.34 -0.49
CA PHE A 16 -2.65 -14.05 0.08
C PHE A 16 -1.19 -13.74 -0.25
N ASN A 17 -0.28 -14.69 -0.02
CA ASN A 17 1.14 -14.50 -0.31
C ASN A 17 1.39 -14.25 -1.80
N ALA A 18 0.75 -15.02 -2.68
CA ALA A 18 0.88 -14.83 -4.13
C ALA A 18 0.43 -13.43 -4.56
N LEU A 19 -0.74 -12.98 -4.09
CA LEU A 19 -1.25 -11.65 -4.42
C LEU A 19 -0.39 -10.53 -3.81
N ALA A 20 0.10 -10.71 -2.58
CA ALA A 20 0.99 -9.75 -1.95
C ALA A 20 2.30 -9.57 -2.73
N LEU A 21 2.89 -10.66 -3.25
CA LEU A 21 4.08 -10.59 -4.10
C LEU A 21 3.79 -9.92 -5.45
N GLU A 22 2.63 -10.18 -6.03
CA GLU A 22 2.20 -9.50 -7.26
C GLU A 22 2.05 -8.00 -7.05
N ILE A 23 1.35 -7.58 -5.99
CA ILE A 23 1.18 -6.18 -5.62
C ILE A 23 2.53 -5.53 -5.30
N PHE A 24 3.41 -6.22 -4.56
CA PHE A 24 4.76 -5.74 -4.28
C PHE A 24 5.56 -5.45 -5.56
N ASN A 25 5.57 -6.39 -6.51
CA ASN A 25 6.26 -6.19 -7.78
C ASN A 25 5.67 -5.01 -8.56
N TRP A 26 4.34 -4.88 -8.59
CA TRP A 26 3.66 -3.76 -9.23
C TRP A 26 4.01 -2.42 -8.56
N GLN A 27 4.03 -2.37 -7.22
CA GLN A 27 4.42 -1.18 -6.46
C GLN A 27 5.89 -0.84 -6.68
N HIS A 28 6.80 -1.81 -6.64
CA HIS A 28 8.22 -1.58 -6.92
C HIS A 28 8.44 -0.97 -8.31
N GLN A 29 7.66 -1.40 -9.32
CA GLN A 29 7.78 -0.85 -10.68
C GLN A 29 7.19 0.56 -10.80
N ASN A 30 6.05 0.83 -10.14
CA ASN A 30 5.21 2.00 -10.42
C ASN A 30 5.18 3.05 -9.29
N ASN A 31 5.81 2.80 -8.14
CA ASN A 31 5.94 3.75 -7.04
C ASN A 31 7.40 4.20 -6.92
N ALA A 32 7.69 5.41 -7.40
CA ALA A 32 9.06 5.93 -7.45
C ALA A 32 9.72 6.05 -6.06
N VAL A 33 8.94 6.41 -5.04
CA VAL A 33 9.44 6.52 -3.66
C VAL A 33 9.81 5.14 -3.12
N TYR A 34 8.92 4.16 -3.28
CA TYR A 34 9.13 2.81 -2.79
C TYR A 34 10.24 2.07 -3.54
N ARG A 35 10.33 2.26 -4.87
CA ARG A 35 11.44 1.75 -5.69
C ARG A 35 12.79 2.25 -5.18
N ARG A 36 12.92 3.57 -5.04
CA ARG A 36 14.16 4.19 -4.56
C ARG A 36 14.54 3.70 -3.16
N PHE A 37 13.56 3.48 -2.29
CA PHE A 37 13.78 2.90 -0.97
C PHE A 37 14.34 1.46 -1.07
N CYS A 38 13.73 0.60 -1.90
CA CYS A 38 14.21 -0.76 -2.13
C CYS A 38 15.63 -0.80 -2.74
N ASP A 39 15.90 0.09 -3.70
CA ASP A 39 17.21 0.24 -4.34
C ASP A 39 18.31 0.61 -3.33
N LEU A 40 18.02 1.57 -2.42
CA LEU A 40 18.96 2.00 -1.37
C LEU A 40 19.23 0.90 -0.34
N LEU A 41 18.25 0.03 -0.09
CA LEU A 41 18.42 -1.16 0.73
C LEU A 41 19.12 -2.30 0.01
N GLN A 42 19.46 -2.14 -1.28
CA GLN A 42 20.02 -3.20 -2.13
C GLN A 42 19.13 -4.45 -2.14
N THR A 43 17.82 -4.23 -2.15
CA THR A 43 16.83 -5.31 -2.12
C THR A 43 16.86 -6.07 -3.45
N ASP A 44 17.14 -7.37 -3.40
CA ASP A 44 16.98 -8.25 -4.56
C ASP A 44 15.51 -8.68 -4.69
N VAL A 45 14.74 -7.88 -5.44
CA VAL A 45 13.31 -8.09 -5.70
C VAL A 45 13.03 -9.49 -6.25
N SER A 46 13.94 -10.06 -7.03
CA SER A 46 13.77 -11.40 -7.63
C SER A 46 13.82 -12.54 -6.61
N ARG A 47 14.39 -12.30 -5.42
CA ARG A 47 14.52 -13.29 -4.35
C ARG A 47 13.41 -13.22 -3.32
N ILE A 48 12.53 -12.23 -3.39
CA ILE A 48 11.40 -12.07 -2.47
C ILE A 48 10.31 -13.07 -2.87
N ASN A 49 10.11 -14.08 -2.02
CA ASN A 49 9.14 -15.16 -2.23
C ASN A 49 8.12 -15.29 -1.08
N THR A 50 8.28 -14.49 -0.02
CA THR A 50 7.33 -14.43 1.10
C THR A 50 7.05 -12.99 1.50
N LEU A 51 5.84 -12.76 2.01
CA LEU A 51 5.39 -11.48 2.57
C LEU A 51 6.43 -10.86 3.53
N LYS A 52 7.05 -11.69 4.38
CA LYS A 52 7.98 -11.24 5.43
C LYS A 52 9.29 -10.67 4.89
N GLN A 53 9.61 -10.91 3.62
CA GLN A 53 10.83 -10.41 2.97
C GLN A 53 10.61 -9.06 2.29
N ILE A 54 9.37 -8.59 2.19
CA ILE A 54 9.04 -7.29 1.58
C ILE A 54 9.56 -6.17 2.48
N PRO A 55 10.38 -5.22 1.96
CA PRO A 55 10.87 -4.11 2.76
C PRO A 55 9.75 -3.21 3.28
N PHE A 56 9.76 -2.92 4.58
CA PHE A 56 8.80 -2.01 5.20
C PHE A 56 9.20 -0.55 4.98
N LEU A 57 8.32 0.23 4.32
CA LEU A 57 8.56 1.65 4.11
C LEU A 57 8.27 2.44 5.40
N PRO A 58 9.21 3.24 5.92
CA PRO A 58 8.99 4.03 7.12
C PRO A 58 7.87 5.07 6.95
N ILE A 59 7.05 5.26 7.99
CA ILE A 59 5.90 6.18 7.96
C ILE A 59 6.32 7.65 7.70
N GLU A 60 7.56 8.02 8.01
CA GLU A 60 8.11 9.36 7.77
C GLU A 60 8.13 9.76 6.28
N PHE A 61 8.19 8.78 5.37
CA PHE A 61 8.11 9.05 3.94
C PHE A 61 6.76 9.68 3.57
N PHE A 62 5.67 9.29 4.23
CA PHE A 62 4.35 9.87 4.01
C PHE A 62 4.20 11.31 4.52
N LYS A 63 5.16 11.82 5.32
CA LYS A 63 5.21 13.24 5.75
C LYS A 63 5.89 14.14 4.72
N THR A 64 6.77 13.57 3.91
CA THR A 64 7.75 14.31 3.08
C THR A 64 7.63 14.01 1.59
N HIS A 65 6.98 12.91 1.23
CA HIS A 65 6.83 12.42 -0.14
C HIS A 65 5.39 12.00 -0.40
N ASP A 66 4.97 12.11 -1.65
CA ASP A 66 3.73 11.51 -2.12
C ASP A 66 3.99 10.04 -2.46
N VAL A 67 3.64 9.16 -1.53
CA VAL A 67 3.80 7.71 -1.68
C VAL A 67 2.63 7.15 -2.49
N VAL A 68 2.73 7.25 -3.80
CA VAL A 68 1.68 6.84 -4.75
C VAL A 68 2.20 5.79 -5.74
N THR A 69 1.29 4.94 -6.25
CA THR A 69 1.62 3.94 -7.27
C THR A 69 0.98 4.30 -8.61
N GLY A 70 1.82 4.65 -9.58
CA GLY A 70 1.41 5.29 -10.82
C GLY A 70 1.08 6.77 -10.62
N GLU A 71 0.56 7.38 -11.69
CA GLU A 71 0.12 8.78 -11.69
C GLU A 71 -1.41 8.82 -11.60
N PHE A 72 -1.93 9.64 -10.69
CA PHE A 72 -3.35 9.92 -10.54
C PHE A 72 -3.57 11.21 -9.75
N GLU A 73 -4.68 11.89 -10.01
CA GLU A 73 -5.20 12.92 -9.13
C GLU A 73 -5.97 12.25 -7.97
N PRO A 74 -5.65 12.55 -6.71
CA PRO A 74 -6.34 11.93 -5.57
C PRO A 74 -7.79 12.43 -5.47
N GLU A 75 -8.73 11.50 -5.28
CA GLU A 75 -10.12 11.84 -4.96
C GLU A 75 -10.24 12.45 -3.56
N THR A 76 -9.35 12.03 -2.64
CA THR A 76 -9.25 12.64 -1.31
C THR A 76 -7.85 12.47 -0.73
N ILE A 77 -7.50 13.32 0.25
CA ILE A 77 -6.25 13.25 0.99
C ILE A 77 -6.57 13.14 2.48
N PHE A 78 -6.23 12.01 3.08
CA PHE A 78 -6.34 11.82 4.53
C PHE A 78 -5.05 12.29 5.22
N LEU A 79 -5.22 12.92 6.39
CA LEU A 79 -4.12 13.42 7.22
C LEU A 79 -4.09 12.66 8.55
N SER A 80 -2.90 12.31 9.03
CA SER A 80 -2.75 11.80 10.39
C SER A 80 -3.02 12.91 11.42
N SER A 81 -3.59 12.54 12.57
CA SER A 81 -3.71 13.43 13.74
C SER A 81 -2.31 13.84 14.22
N GLY A 82 -1.83 15.01 13.81
CA GLY A 82 -0.54 15.55 14.25
C GLY A 82 -0.59 16.03 15.69
N THR A 83 0.48 15.82 16.46
CA THR A 83 0.69 16.59 17.69
C THR A 83 1.17 17.98 17.33
N THR A 84 0.81 18.97 18.15
CA THR A 84 1.14 20.39 17.90
C THR A 84 2.65 20.52 17.65
N ALA A 85 3.03 21.03 16.47
CA ALA A 85 4.39 21.21 15.92
C ALA A 85 4.96 20.15 14.94
N GLN A 86 4.22 19.11 14.54
CA GLN A 86 4.69 18.19 13.48
C GLN A 86 3.89 18.28 12.17
N THR A 87 4.58 18.14 11.03
CA THR A 87 3.94 17.93 9.72
C THR A 87 3.21 16.58 9.73
N PRO A 88 1.89 16.55 9.48
CA PRO A 88 1.14 15.30 9.44
C PRO A 88 1.52 14.46 8.22
N SER A 89 1.43 13.14 8.35
CA SER A 89 1.51 12.23 7.21
C SER A 89 0.28 12.42 6.31
N ARG A 90 0.48 12.28 5.00
CA ARG A 90 -0.58 12.39 3.99
C ARG A 90 -0.78 11.05 3.30
N HIS A 91 -2.04 10.66 3.12
CA HIS A 91 -2.43 9.51 2.33
C HIS A 91 -3.31 9.97 1.17
N LEU A 92 -2.75 9.94 -0.04
CA LEU A 92 -3.42 10.32 -1.28
C LEU A 92 -4.23 9.12 -1.78
N VAL A 93 -5.55 9.22 -1.74
CA VAL A 93 -6.46 8.13 -2.09
C VAL A 93 -6.91 8.29 -3.53
N LYS A 94 -6.66 7.25 -4.34
CA LYS A 94 -7.01 7.22 -5.76
C LYS A 94 -8.50 7.00 -6.02
N ASP A 95 -9.12 6.12 -5.24
CA ASP A 95 -10.50 5.66 -5.43
C ASP A 95 -11.15 5.53 -4.04
N LEU A 96 -12.07 6.45 -3.75
CA LEU A 96 -12.71 6.56 -2.45
C LEU A 96 -13.77 5.47 -2.23
N GLU A 97 -14.39 4.99 -3.31
CA GLU A 97 -15.39 3.91 -3.25
C GLU A 97 -14.71 2.59 -2.85
N LEU A 98 -13.60 2.24 -3.50
CA LEU A 98 -12.80 1.08 -3.17
C LEU A 98 -12.27 1.13 -1.73
N TYR A 99 -11.80 2.32 -1.30
CA TYR A 99 -11.33 2.54 0.07
C TYR A 99 -12.44 2.26 1.10
N ARG A 100 -13.65 2.76 0.83
CA ARG A 100 -14.83 2.55 1.69
C ARG A 100 -15.25 1.08 1.71
N GLU A 101 -15.34 0.45 0.55
CA GLU A 101 -15.71 -0.97 0.43
C GLU A 101 -14.75 -1.85 1.25
N SER A 102 -13.44 -1.61 1.14
CA SER A 102 -12.43 -2.35 1.88
C SER A 102 -12.60 -2.24 3.39
N TYR A 103 -12.83 -1.03 3.90
CA TYR A 103 -13.05 -0.82 5.33
C TYR A 103 -14.35 -1.48 5.80
N THR A 104 -15.45 -1.32 5.05
CA THR A 104 -16.76 -1.89 5.39
C THR A 104 -16.71 -3.41 5.45
N LYS A 105 -16.18 -4.06 4.41
CA LYS A 105 -16.02 -5.53 4.38
C LYS A 105 -15.14 -6.03 5.53
N GLY A 106 -14.06 -5.32 5.84
CA GLY A 106 -13.17 -5.65 6.96
C GLY A 106 -13.87 -5.54 8.31
N PHE A 107 -14.66 -4.48 8.52
CA PHE A 107 -15.44 -4.29 9.73
C PHE A 107 -16.52 -5.37 9.89
N GLU A 108 -17.29 -5.65 8.84
CA GLU A 108 -18.33 -6.69 8.82
C GLU A 108 -17.72 -8.07 9.13
N ARG A 109 -16.57 -8.42 8.52
CA ARG A 109 -15.90 -9.70 8.78
C ARG A 109 -15.46 -9.88 10.24
N MET A 110 -15.11 -8.79 10.94
CA MET A 110 -14.56 -8.85 12.30
C MET A 110 -15.63 -8.69 13.39
N TYR A 111 -16.67 -7.89 13.13
CA TYR A 111 -17.64 -7.48 14.14
C TYR A 111 -19.11 -7.73 13.77
N GLY A 112 -19.38 -8.24 12.56
CA GLY A 112 -20.72 -8.56 12.04
C GLY A 112 -21.02 -10.05 12.06
#